data_AF-A0A8J6YUE0-F1
#
_entry.id   AF-A0A8J6YUE0-F1
#
_cell.length_a   1.000
_cell.length_b   1.000
_cell.length_c   1.000
_cell.angle_alpha   90.00
_cell.angle_beta   90.00
_cell.angle_gamma   90.00
#
_symmetry.space_group_name_H-M   'P 1'
#
loop_
_entity.id
_entity.type
_entity.pdbx_description
1 polymer ?
#
loop_
_entity_poly.entity_id
_entity_poly.type
_entity_poly.pdbx_seq_one_letter_code
_entity_poly.pdbx_strand_id
1 'polypeptide(L)'
;MAERNPFMTMARRWMLRIVGGLGLVIVLFYVVAVLSMVRTEDVARFYGLGRPMPVPQLSGGAIYAISADGTRYEYLCASDLDPARVQRLEEERDFYNFLAAALPIMDWVLEQNLPGFPDVEGGIPTEIRFRGQVTWLDTGATRTFPESCESRMVAQAGQRAKICRVRMTLQRSSDQTFAAFGFDGDQIWLPPAIFEKYGRSRTDAIAAVQAQPCPAAAPLPWDVVLRGWLGLVLERDERALPLSS
;
A
#
# COMPACT_ATOMS: atom_id res chain seq x y z
N MET A 1 14.70 -30.04 52.54
CA MET A 1 15.23 -28.84 51.84
C MET A 1 16.11 -29.33 50.71
N ALA A 2 15.69 -29.15 49.45
CA ALA A 2 16.49 -29.59 48.30
C ALA A 2 17.57 -28.53 48.02
N GLU A 3 18.84 -28.90 48.19
CA GLU A 3 19.98 -28.07 47.80
C GLU A 3 19.91 -27.80 46.29
N ARG A 4 19.64 -26.53 45.94
CA ARG A 4 19.77 -26.06 44.56
C ARG A 4 21.24 -26.08 44.18
N ASN A 5 21.61 -27.06 43.36
CA ASN A 5 22.96 -27.27 42.87
C ASN A 5 23.48 -25.98 42.16
N PRO A 6 24.46 -25.25 42.74
CA PRO A 6 24.89 -23.95 42.21
C PRO A 6 25.49 -24.07 40.80
N PHE A 7 26.12 -25.20 40.48
CA PHE A 7 26.62 -25.52 39.14
C PHE A 7 25.51 -25.59 38.08
N MET A 8 24.35 -26.19 38.39
CA MET A 8 23.21 -26.22 37.46
C MET A 8 22.65 -24.81 37.22
N THR A 9 22.70 -23.93 38.22
CA THR A 9 22.23 -22.53 38.05
C THR A 9 23.20 -21.68 37.22
N MET A 10 24.51 -21.92 37.33
CA MET A 10 25.52 -21.23 36.54
C MET A 10 25.53 -21.70 35.08
N ALA A 11 25.46 -23.01 34.84
CA ALA A 11 25.35 -23.59 33.48
C ALA A 11 24.07 -23.12 32.77
N ARG A 12 22.93 -23.09 33.48
CA ARG A 12 21.66 -22.56 32.95
C ARG A 12 21.75 -21.09 32.58
N ARG A 13 22.45 -20.26 33.37
CA ARG A 13 22.68 -18.83 33.05
C ARG A 13 23.54 -18.65 31.81
N TRP A 14 24.60 -19.45 31.64
CA TRP A 14 25.43 -19.42 30.42
C TRP A 14 24.67 -19.89 29.19
N MET A 15 23.89 -20.98 29.30
CA MET A 15 23.04 -21.46 28.22
C MET A 15 21.99 -20.41 27.82
N LEU A 16 21.33 -19.74 28.79
CA LEU A 16 20.39 -18.65 28.51
C LEU A 16 21.06 -17.46 27.82
N ARG A 17 22.31 -17.12 28.16
CA ARG A 17 23.07 -16.06 27.48
C ARG A 17 23.46 -16.44 26.06
N ILE A 18 23.88 -17.68 25.82
CA ILE A 18 24.24 -18.18 24.49
C ILE A 18 22.99 -18.25 23.60
N VAL A 19 21.91 -18.86 24.09
CA VAL A 19 20.64 -18.94 23.36
C VAL A 19 20.04 -17.55 23.14
N GLY A 20 20.10 -16.67 24.14
CA GLY A 20 19.67 -15.28 24.01
C GLY A 20 20.50 -14.49 22.97
N GLY A 21 21.82 -14.66 22.97
CA GLY A 21 22.72 -14.06 21.99
C GLY A 21 22.46 -14.59 20.58
N LEU A 22 22.31 -15.90 20.43
CA LEU A 22 21.96 -16.52 19.15
C LEU A 22 20.59 -16.04 18.65
N GLY A 23 19.60 -15.95 19.55
CA GLY A 23 18.28 -15.41 19.23
C GLY A 23 18.36 -13.96 18.74
N LEU A 24 19.17 -13.13 19.39
CA LEU A 24 19.39 -11.74 18.96
C LEU A 24 20.03 -11.67 17.57
N VAL A 25 21.02 -12.50 17.29
CA VAL A 25 21.67 -12.59 15.96
C VAL A 25 20.67 -13.00 14.89
N ILE A 26 19.82 -14.00 15.16
CA ILE A 26 18.79 -14.46 14.22
C ILE A 26 17.77 -13.35 13.95
N VAL A 27 17.29 -12.66 14.98
CA VAL A 27 16.34 -11.55 14.83
C VAL A 27 16.97 -10.40 14.03
N LEU A 28 18.22 -10.03 14.34
CA LEU A 28 18.93 -8.98 13.61
C LEU A 28 19.08 -9.34 12.13
N PHE A 29 19.49 -10.58 11.85
CA PHE A 29 19.62 -11.08 10.48
C PHE A 29 18.29 -11.04 9.73
N TYR A 30 17.20 -11.49 10.36
CA TYR A 30 15.87 -11.41 9.77
C TYR A 30 15.46 -9.97 9.44
N VAL A 31 15.69 -9.02 10.35
CA VAL A 31 15.39 -7.60 10.13
C VAL A 31 16.20 -7.05 8.96
N VAL A 32 17.51 -7.34 8.90
CA VAL A 32 18.36 -6.92 7.78
C VAL A 32 17.88 -7.52 6.45
N ALA A 33 17.51 -8.80 6.44
CA ALA A 33 16.96 -9.47 5.27
C ALA A 33 15.68 -8.79 4.76
N VAL A 34 14.71 -8.55 5.65
CA VAL A 34 13.46 -7.86 5.30
C VAL A 34 13.72 -6.43 4.82
N LEU A 35 14.68 -5.71 5.43
CA LEU A 35 15.01 -4.34 5.03
C LEU A 35 15.81 -4.24 3.74
N SER A 36 16.46 -5.32 3.30
CA SER A 36 17.26 -5.36 2.07
C SER A 36 16.44 -5.69 0.82
N MET A 37 15.19 -6.11 0.96
CA MET A 37 14.30 -6.41 -0.17
C MET A 37 13.72 -5.15 -0.81
N VAL A 38 13.32 -5.28 -2.07
CA VAL A 38 12.36 -4.36 -2.73
C VAL A 38 11.09 -5.13 -3.02
N ARG A 39 9.92 -4.52 -2.79
CA ARG A 39 8.60 -5.08 -3.09
C ARG A 39 7.77 -4.13 -3.95
N THR A 40 6.71 -4.67 -4.53
CA THR A 40 5.75 -3.87 -5.31
C THR A 40 5.08 -2.77 -4.49
N GLU A 41 4.91 -2.99 -3.18
CA GLU A 41 4.45 -1.99 -2.22
C GLU A 41 5.43 -0.82 -2.05
N ASP A 42 6.74 -1.05 -2.21
CA ASP A 42 7.74 0.02 -2.17
C ASP A 42 7.59 0.94 -3.39
N VAL A 43 7.27 0.38 -4.56
CA VAL A 43 6.93 1.16 -5.76
C VAL A 43 5.66 1.97 -5.51
N ALA A 44 4.59 1.35 -4.99
CA ALA A 44 3.36 2.07 -4.66
C ALA A 44 3.64 3.24 -3.68
N ARG A 45 4.45 2.98 -2.64
CA ARG A 45 4.84 3.99 -1.65
C ARG A 45 5.61 5.16 -2.28
N PHE A 46 6.51 4.90 -3.23
CA PHE A 46 7.26 5.94 -3.94
C PHE A 46 6.32 6.96 -4.60
N TYR A 47 5.21 6.49 -5.16
CA TYR A 47 4.15 7.33 -5.73
C TYR A 47 3.15 7.90 -4.70
N GLY A 48 3.38 7.69 -3.41
CA GLY A 48 2.46 8.11 -2.35
C GLY A 48 1.15 7.29 -2.29
N LEU A 49 1.14 6.11 -2.89
CA LEU A 49 -0.02 5.24 -2.98
C LEU A 49 -0.08 4.21 -1.86
N GLY A 50 -1.29 3.66 -1.68
CA GLY A 50 -1.54 2.61 -0.70
C GLY A 50 -1.11 1.23 -1.16
N ARG A 51 -1.35 0.26 -0.27
CA ARG A 51 -1.12 -1.15 -0.55
C ARG A 51 -1.85 -1.59 -1.84
N PRO A 52 -1.19 -2.33 -2.74
CA PRO A 52 -1.84 -2.94 -3.90
C PRO A 52 -2.94 -3.89 -3.45
N MET A 53 -4.08 -3.81 -4.13
CA MET A 53 -5.19 -4.72 -3.87
C MET A 53 -5.58 -5.43 -5.15
N PRO A 54 -5.85 -6.75 -5.09
CA PRO A 54 -6.40 -7.49 -6.22
C PRO A 54 -7.88 -7.13 -6.36
N VAL A 55 -8.18 -5.92 -6.84
CA VAL A 55 -9.56 -5.48 -7.06
C VAL A 55 -9.80 -5.44 -8.56
N PRO A 56 -10.68 -6.31 -9.09
CA PRO A 56 -11.17 -6.10 -10.45
C PRO A 56 -11.86 -4.74 -10.46
N GLN A 57 -11.44 -3.81 -11.33
CA GLN A 57 -12.00 -2.45 -11.52
C GLN A 57 -11.36 -1.30 -10.72
N LEU A 58 -10.10 -1.43 -10.31
CA LEU A 58 -9.33 -0.30 -9.79
C LEU A 58 -8.95 0.68 -10.91
N SER A 59 -9.79 1.70 -11.14
CA SER A 59 -9.52 2.79 -12.09
C SER A 59 -9.61 4.15 -11.39
N GLY A 60 -8.91 5.15 -11.93
CA GLY A 60 -9.13 6.53 -11.51
C GLY A 60 -10.62 6.83 -11.58
N GLY A 61 -11.18 7.41 -10.52
CA GLY A 61 -12.60 7.77 -10.46
C GLY A 61 -13.51 6.67 -9.93
N ALA A 62 -12.97 5.50 -9.60
CA ALA A 62 -13.68 4.48 -8.85
C ALA A 62 -14.08 5.00 -7.46
N ILE A 63 -15.25 4.58 -6.99
CA ILE A 63 -15.83 4.98 -5.71
C ILE A 63 -15.92 3.75 -4.82
N TYR A 64 -15.39 3.88 -3.60
CA TYR A 64 -15.40 2.83 -2.59
C TYR A 64 -16.13 3.29 -1.34
N ALA A 65 -16.84 2.36 -0.72
CA ALA A 65 -17.22 2.47 0.69
C ALA A 65 -16.09 1.90 1.55
N ILE A 66 -15.61 2.70 2.49
CA ILE A 66 -14.66 2.28 3.52
C ILE A 66 -15.44 2.11 4.81
N SER A 67 -15.38 0.93 5.41
CA SER A 67 -16.06 0.64 6.66
C SER A 67 -15.63 1.60 7.79
N ALA A 68 -16.47 1.76 8.80
CA ALA A 68 -16.20 2.68 9.92
C ALA A 68 -14.90 2.37 10.68
N ASP A 69 -14.46 1.12 10.70
CA ASP A 69 -13.19 0.66 11.26
C ASP A 69 -11.99 0.81 10.30
N GLY A 70 -12.21 1.24 9.06
CA GLY A 70 -11.15 1.50 8.07
C GLY A 70 -10.52 0.25 7.46
N THR A 71 -11.04 -0.94 7.75
CA THR A 71 -10.41 -2.22 7.38
C THR A 71 -10.97 -2.82 6.10
N ARG A 72 -12.22 -2.50 5.73
CA ARG A 72 -12.91 -3.08 4.57
C ARG A 72 -13.21 -2.02 3.53
N TYR A 73 -12.91 -2.38 2.28
CA TYR A 73 -13.10 -1.56 1.10
C TYR A 73 -14.09 -2.28 0.19
N GLU A 74 -15.24 -1.66 -0.09
CA GLU A 74 -16.25 -2.19 -1.00
C GLU A 74 -16.37 -1.28 -2.21
N TYR A 75 -16.15 -1.83 -3.41
CA TYR A 75 -16.35 -1.10 -4.66
C TYR A 75 -17.83 -0.82 -4.90
N LEU A 76 -18.18 0.45 -5.17
CA LEU A 76 -19.55 0.89 -5.42
C LEU A 76 -19.83 1.09 -6.92
N CYS A 77 -19.01 1.89 -7.58
CA CYS A 77 -19.12 2.19 -9.01
C CYS A 77 -17.88 2.93 -9.50
N ALA A 78 -17.82 3.18 -10.81
CA ALA A 78 -16.92 4.14 -11.41
C ALA A 78 -17.70 5.42 -11.76
N SER A 79 -17.11 6.58 -11.49
CA SER A 79 -17.67 7.85 -11.92
C SER A 79 -17.37 8.14 -13.39
N ASP A 80 -18.29 8.83 -14.06
CA ASP A 80 -18.01 9.35 -15.40
C ASP A 80 -17.03 10.51 -15.29
N LEU A 81 -15.86 10.33 -15.91
CA LEU A 81 -14.76 11.27 -15.84
C LEU A 81 -14.73 12.22 -17.04
N ASP A 82 -14.34 13.45 -16.79
CA ASP A 82 -13.99 14.42 -17.83
C ASP A 82 -12.58 14.11 -18.36
N PRO A 83 -12.41 13.64 -19.61
CA PRO A 83 -11.11 13.24 -20.14
C PRO A 83 -10.09 14.39 -20.14
N ALA A 84 -10.53 15.65 -20.17
CA ALA A 84 -9.65 16.81 -20.07
C ALA A 84 -8.99 16.98 -18.68
N ARG A 85 -9.51 16.30 -17.66
CA ARG A 85 -9.05 16.32 -16.26
C ARG A 85 -8.47 14.99 -15.80
N VAL A 86 -8.22 14.08 -16.75
CA VAL A 86 -7.58 12.79 -16.51
C VAL A 86 -6.20 12.84 -17.14
N GLN A 87 -5.17 12.78 -16.31
CA GLN A 87 -3.79 12.68 -16.77
C GLN A 87 -3.36 11.22 -16.72
N ARG A 88 -2.82 10.72 -17.83
CA ARG A 88 -2.27 9.36 -17.93
C ARG A 88 -0.82 9.47 -18.36
N LEU A 89 0.07 8.85 -17.61
CA LEU A 89 1.50 8.83 -17.89
C LEU A 89 1.97 7.38 -17.87
N GLU A 90 2.64 6.94 -18.93
CA GLU A 90 3.36 5.67 -18.92
C GLU A 90 4.64 5.84 -18.10
N GLU A 91 4.90 4.88 -17.21
CA GLU A 91 6.07 4.86 -16.36
C GLU A 91 6.86 3.58 -16.59
N GLU A 92 8.17 3.73 -16.70
CA GLU A 92 9.14 2.66 -16.73
C GLU A 92 10.33 3.08 -15.88
N ARG A 93 10.53 2.41 -14.74
CA ARG A 93 11.56 2.76 -13.74
C ARG A 93 12.11 1.52 -13.07
N ASP A 94 13.39 1.60 -12.71
CA ASP A 94 14.08 0.59 -11.93
C ASP A 94 14.26 1.06 -10.49
N PHE A 95 13.90 0.21 -9.54
CA PHE A 95 14.01 0.45 -8.11
C PHE A 95 14.97 -0.55 -7.50
N TYR A 96 15.90 -0.09 -6.68
CA TYR A 96 16.86 -0.97 -6.00
C TYR A 96 16.96 -0.63 -4.51
N ASN A 97 17.42 -1.59 -3.71
CA ASN A 97 17.65 -1.39 -2.30
C ASN A 97 19.13 -1.03 -2.03
N PHE A 98 19.36 0.15 -1.44
CA PHE A 98 20.69 0.62 -1.07
C PHE A 98 21.40 -0.29 -0.06
N LEU A 99 20.66 -0.84 0.91
CA LEU A 99 21.24 -1.74 1.93
C LEU A 99 21.70 -3.06 1.31
N ALA A 100 20.95 -3.59 0.33
CA ALA A 100 21.37 -4.75 -0.44
C ALA A 100 22.62 -4.47 -1.28
N ALA A 101 22.68 -3.30 -1.93
CA ALA A 101 23.85 -2.89 -2.69
C ALA A 101 25.11 -2.79 -1.80
N ALA A 102 24.96 -2.42 -0.52
CA ALA A 102 26.05 -2.39 0.45
C ALA A 102 26.41 -3.79 1.01
N LEU A 103 25.53 -4.78 0.91
CA LEU A 103 25.69 -6.14 1.42
C LEU A 103 25.39 -7.17 0.32
N PRO A 104 26.32 -7.41 -0.63
CA PRO A 104 26.05 -8.22 -1.83
C PRO A 104 25.64 -9.67 -1.55
N ILE A 105 25.98 -10.20 -0.37
CA ILE A 105 25.57 -11.55 0.06
C ILE A 105 24.05 -11.67 0.22
N MET A 106 23.33 -10.55 0.34
CA MET A 106 21.90 -10.54 0.58
C MET A 106 21.11 -11.09 -0.59
N ASP A 107 21.53 -10.89 -1.84
CA ASP A 107 20.85 -11.46 -3.02
C ASP A 107 20.78 -12.99 -2.90
N TRP A 108 21.93 -13.62 -2.64
CA TRP A 108 22.03 -15.07 -2.42
C TRP A 108 21.23 -15.55 -1.22
N VAL A 109 21.29 -14.83 -0.10
CA VAL A 109 20.54 -15.16 1.12
C VAL A 109 19.04 -15.14 0.85
N LEU A 110 18.55 -14.10 0.18
CA LEU A 110 17.12 -13.89 -0.06
C LEU A 110 16.59 -14.96 -1.02
N GLU A 111 17.26 -15.17 -2.16
CA GLU A 111 16.86 -16.17 -3.16
C GLU A 111 16.75 -17.59 -2.60
N GLN A 112 17.70 -18.00 -1.74
CA GLN A 112 17.78 -19.38 -1.26
C GLN A 112 16.89 -19.67 -0.05
N ASN A 113 16.53 -18.67 0.75
CA ASN A 113 15.99 -18.90 2.10
C ASN A 113 14.58 -18.37 2.35
N LEU A 114 13.98 -17.61 1.43
CA LEU A 114 12.66 -17.01 1.66
C LEU A 114 11.63 -17.46 0.59
N PRO A 115 10.73 -18.40 0.93
CA PRO A 115 9.69 -18.83 0.01
C PRO A 115 8.61 -17.76 -0.15
N GLY A 116 8.15 -17.54 -1.40
CA GLY A 116 6.96 -16.74 -1.69
C GLY A 116 7.22 -15.33 -2.25
N PHE A 117 8.29 -15.13 -3.03
CA PHE A 117 8.48 -13.90 -3.78
C PHE A 117 7.28 -13.63 -4.71
N PRO A 118 6.55 -12.51 -4.53
CA PRO A 118 5.53 -12.14 -5.51
C PRO A 118 6.23 -11.68 -6.79
N ASP A 119 5.82 -12.27 -7.92
CA ASP A 119 6.31 -11.97 -9.27
C ASP A 119 6.38 -10.45 -9.51
N VAL A 120 7.59 -9.94 -9.64
CA VAL A 120 7.86 -8.64 -10.23
C VAL A 120 8.75 -8.88 -11.42
N GLU A 121 8.27 -8.51 -12.61
CA GLU A 121 8.91 -8.85 -13.87
C GLU A 121 10.40 -8.47 -13.86
N GLY A 122 11.26 -9.48 -14.01
CA GLY A 122 12.67 -9.29 -14.34
C GLY A 122 13.60 -8.79 -13.23
N GLY A 123 13.20 -8.85 -11.95
CA GLY A 123 14.02 -8.38 -10.82
C GLY A 123 14.61 -9.49 -9.94
N ILE A 124 15.83 -9.28 -9.42
CA ILE A 124 16.37 -10.00 -8.25
C ILE A 124 15.68 -9.47 -6.97
N PRO A 125 15.66 -10.18 -5.81
CA PRO A 125 14.90 -9.76 -4.62
C PRO A 125 15.17 -8.35 -4.08
N THR A 126 16.26 -7.73 -4.52
CA THR A 126 16.80 -6.44 -4.11
C THR A 126 16.65 -5.36 -5.18
N GLU A 127 16.06 -5.70 -6.34
CA GLU A 127 15.83 -4.81 -7.46
C GLU A 127 14.51 -5.16 -8.19
N ILE A 128 13.73 -4.15 -8.54
CA ILE A 128 12.47 -4.31 -9.26
C ILE A 128 12.45 -3.34 -10.44
N ARG A 129 12.20 -3.88 -11.63
CA ARG A 129 11.76 -3.08 -12.78
C ARG A 129 10.25 -2.94 -12.75
N PHE A 130 9.76 -1.71 -12.69
CA PHE A 130 8.35 -1.39 -12.80
C PHE A 130 8.05 -0.81 -14.18
N ARG A 131 7.06 -1.40 -14.86
CA ARG A 131 6.48 -0.85 -16.08
C ARG A 131 4.96 -0.80 -15.94
N GLY A 132 4.38 0.34 -16.26
CA GLY A 132 2.95 0.54 -16.06
C GLY A 132 2.43 1.91 -16.47
N GLN A 133 1.24 2.22 -15.96
CA GLN A 133 0.58 3.49 -16.19
C GLN A 133 0.16 4.10 -14.86
N VAL A 134 0.50 5.36 -14.68
CA VAL A 134 -0.05 6.20 -13.62
C VAL A 134 -1.21 6.99 -14.19
N THR A 135 -2.34 6.96 -13.49
CA THR A 135 -3.47 7.85 -13.79
C THR A 135 -3.71 8.77 -12.62
N TRP A 136 -3.86 10.06 -12.89
CA TRP A 136 -4.16 11.10 -11.92
C TRP A 136 -5.41 11.85 -12.33
N LEU A 137 -6.28 12.10 -11.36
CA LEU A 137 -7.44 12.95 -11.53
C LEU A 137 -7.19 14.33 -10.94
N ASP A 138 -7.42 15.35 -11.76
CA ASP A 138 -7.49 16.73 -11.30
C ASP A 138 -8.78 16.96 -10.49
N THR A 139 -8.78 18.03 -9.69
CA THR A 139 -9.95 18.40 -8.90
C THR A 139 -11.17 18.61 -9.80
N GLY A 140 -12.30 18.02 -9.42
CA GLY A 140 -13.54 18.10 -10.21
C GLY A 140 -13.55 17.28 -11.50
N ALA A 141 -12.73 16.24 -11.63
CA ALA A 141 -12.76 15.34 -12.78
C ALA A 141 -14.08 14.55 -12.96
N THR A 142 -14.92 14.44 -11.92
CA THR A 142 -16.21 13.75 -12.02
C THR A 142 -17.29 14.66 -12.62
N ARG A 143 -17.99 14.17 -13.64
CA ARG A 143 -19.12 14.86 -14.27
C ARG A 143 -20.42 14.58 -13.53
N THR A 144 -20.77 13.30 -13.37
CA THR A 144 -22.02 12.83 -12.76
C THR A 144 -21.83 11.43 -12.18
N PHE A 145 -22.66 11.07 -11.21
CA PHE A 145 -22.73 9.70 -10.69
C PHE A 145 -23.89 8.95 -11.35
N PRO A 146 -23.70 7.68 -11.76
CA PRO A 146 -24.81 6.84 -12.19
C PRO A 146 -25.85 6.70 -11.07
N GLU A 147 -27.14 6.65 -11.43
CA GLU A 147 -28.22 6.55 -10.44
C GLU A 147 -28.14 5.29 -9.57
N SER A 148 -27.69 4.18 -10.17
CA SER A 148 -27.42 2.93 -9.45
C SER A 148 -26.30 3.09 -8.39
N CYS A 149 -25.38 4.02 -8.60
CA CYS A 149 -24.31 4.32 -7.66
C CYS A 149 -24.81 5.13 -6.47
N GLU A 150 -25.64 6.16 -6.70
CA GLU A 150 -26.21 6.97 -5.63
C GLU A 150 -26.98 6.10 -4.61
N SER A 151 -27.78 5.15 -5.09
CA SER A 151 -28.50 4.20 -4.23
C SER A 151 -27.55 3.36 -3.35
N ARG A 152 -26.47 2.82 -3.93
CA ARG A 152 -25.46 2.05 -3.18
C ARG A 152 -24.70 2.92 -2.17
N MET A 153 -24.35 4.14 -2.56
CA MET A 153 -23.68 5.10 -1.68
C MET A 153 -24.57 5.45 -0.48
N VAL A 154 -25.86 5.67 -0.69
CA VAL A 154 -26.83 5.90 0.39
C VAL A 154 -26.94 4.69 1.32
N ALA A 155 -27.02 3.49 0.76
CA ALA A 155 -27.09 2.25 1.55
C ALA A 155 -25.85 2.08 2.45
N GLN A 156 -24.66 2.35 1.92
CA GLN A 156 -23.40 2.23 2.64
C GLN A 156 -23.17 3.38 3.64
N ALA A 157 -23.56 4.60 3.29
CA ALA A 157 -23.59 5.72 4.22
C ALA A 157 -24.50 5.43 5.43
N GLY A 158 -25.63 4.74 5.21
CA GLY A 158 -26.50 4.25 6.28
C GLY A 158 -25.81 3.27 7.24
N GLN A 159 -24.81 2.53 6.76
CA GLN A 159 -23.93 1.67 7.56
C GLN A 159 -22.74 2.42 8.16
N ARG A 160 -22.74 3.76 8.10
CA ARG A 160 -21.66 4.62 8.58
C ARG A 160 -20.33 4.39 7.86
N ALA A 161 -20.38 3.95 6.61
CA ALA A 161 -19.19 3.87 5.76
C ALA A 161 -18.81 5.25 5.22
N LYS A 162 -17.50 5.48 5.06
CA LYS A 162 -16.96 6.64 4.34
C LYS A 162 -17.02 6.35 2.84
N ILE A 163 -17.47 7.31 2.05
CA ILE A 163 -17.59 7.15 0.60
C ILE A 163 -16.48 7.92 -0.09
N CYS A 164 -15.47 7.22 -0.57
CA CYS A 164 -14.21 7.80 -1.02
C CYS A 164 -14.00 7.54 -2.52
N ARG A 165 -13.49 8.54 -3.23
CA ARG A 165 -13.15 8.43 -4.65
C ARG A 165 -11.67 8.17 -4.81
N VAL A 166 -11.30 7.28 -5.72
CA VAL A 166 -9.91 7.08 -6.13
C VAL A 166 -9.47 8.24 -6.99
N ARG A 167 -8.47 9.00 -6.53
CA ARG A 167 -7.88 10.14 -7.23
C ARG A 167 -6.71 9.74 -8.10
N MET A 168 -5.92 8.76 -7.64
CA MET A 168 -4.71 8.33 -8.32
C MET A 168 -4.66 6.80 -8.34
N THR A 169 -4.22 6.24 -9.46
CA THR A 169 -3.96 4.80 -9.60
C THR A 169 -2.62 4.56 -10.26
N LEU A 170 -1.96 3.48 -9.84
CA LEU A 170 -0.79 2.91 -10.50
C LEU A 170 -1.14 1.48 -10.90
N GLN A 171 -1.11 1.20 -12.20
CA GLN A 171 -1.40 -0.11 -12.76
C GLN A 171 -0.16 -0.64 -13.47
N ARG A 172 0.14 -1.93 -13.29
CA ARG A 172 1.21 -2.60 -14.02
C ARG A 172 0.75 -2.91 -15.46
N SER A 173 1.66 -2.83 -16.42
CA SER A 173 1.33 -3.03 -17.85
C SER A 173 1.14 -4.49 -18.24
N SER A 174 1.83 -5.41 -17.55
CA SER A 174 1.84 -6.85 -17.85
C SER A 174 0.66 -7.60 -17.27
N ASP A 175 0.14 -7.15 -16.12
CA ASP A 175 -1.08 -7.70 -15.56
C ASP A 175 -1.87 -6.64 -14.75
N GLN A 176 -3.19 -6.81 -14.73
CA GLN A 176 -4.06 -5.96 -13.92
C GLN A 176 -4.12 -6.42 -12.45
N THR A 177 -3.24 -7.33 -12.03
CA THR A 177 -3.22 -7.86 -10.65
C THR A 177 -2.57 -6.88 -9.68
N PHE A 178 -1.64 -6.06 -10.17
CA PHE A 178 -1.07 -4.95 -9.44
C PHE A 178 -1.83 -3.64 -9.76
N ALA A 179 -2.66 -3.21 -8.82
CA ALA A 179 -3.24 -1.88 -8.81
C ALA A 179 -3.10 -1.26 -7.42
N ALA A 180 -2.24 -0.24 -7.32
CA ALA A 180 -2.15 0.62 -6.14
C ALA A 180 -2.94 1.90 -6.39
N PHE A 181 -3.47 2.51 -5.32
CA PHE A 181 -4.34 3.68 -5.45
C PHE A 181 -4.27 4.60 -4.24
N GLY A 182 -4.69 5.84 -4.49
CA GLY A 182 -4.83 6.90 -3.50
C GLY A 182 -6.22 7.49 -3.61
N PHE A 183 -6.87 7.72 -2.47
CA PHE A 183 -8.17 8.39 -2.44
C PHE A 183 -8.00 9.90 -2.55
N ASP A 184 -9.08 10.55 -2.96
CA ASP A 184 -9.26 11.95 -2.68
C ASP A 184 -9.29 12.18 -1.17
N GLY A 185 -8.62 13.23 -0.68
CA GLY A 185 -8.58 13.52 0.76
C GLY A 185 -9.97 13.84 1.32
N ASP A 186 -10.85 14.34 0.46
CA ASP A 186 -12.22 14.68 0.80
C ASP A 186 -13.18 13.50 0.53
N GLN A 187 -14.10 13.28 1.47
CA GLN A 187 -15.18 12.33 1.29
C GLN A 187 -16.23 12.88 0.32
N ILE A 188 -16.85 12.02 -0.49
CA ILE A 188 -18.02 12.43 -1.27
C ILE A 188 -19.18 12.71 -0.31
N TRP A 189 -19.62 13.97 -0.30
CA TRP A 189 -20.75 14.42 0.49
C TRP A 189 -22.07 14.11 -0.22
N LEU A 190 -23.00 13.45 0.49
CA LEU A 190 -24.35 13.18 -0.02
C LEU A 190 -25.36 14.14 0.62
N PRO A 191 -26.04 15.01 -0.15
CA PRO A 191 -27.08 15.88 0.38
C PRO A 191 -28.27 15.11 0.96
N PRO A 192 -29.01 15.69 1.93
CA PRO A 192 -30.25 15.11 2.46
C PRO A 192 -31.23 14.69 1.36
N ALA A 193 -31.37 15.49 0.30
CA ALA A 193 -32.26 15.20 -0.83
C ALA A 193 -31.98 13.85 -1.51
N ILE A 194 -30.72 13.41 -1.57
CA ILE A 194 -30.37 12.09 -2.14
C ILE A 194 -30.84 10.97 -1.21
N PHE A 195 -30.76 11.12 0.11
CA PHE A 195 -31.30 10.12 1.03
C PHE A 195 -32.81 9.99 0.89
N GLU A 196 -33.51 11.13 0.83
CA GLU A 196 -34.97 11.20 0.66
C GLU A 196 -35.42 10.53 -0.65
N LYS A 197 -34.71 10.79 -1.75
CA LYS A 197 -34.94 10.14 -3.06
C LYS A 197 -34.99 8.61 -2.97
N TYR A 198 -34.18 8.02 -2.10
CA TYR A 198 -34.10 6.56 -1.91
C TYR A 198 -34.82 6.07 -0.64
N GLY A 199 -35.73 6.87 -0.07
CA GLY A 199 -36.54 6.47 1.09
C GLY A 199 -35.73 6.26 2.37
N ARG A 200 -34.61 6.96 2.52
CA ARG A 200 -33.73 6.94 3.71
C ARG A 200 -33.68 8.31 4.35
N SER A 201 -33.40 8.37 5.65
CA SER A 201 -33.14 9.62 6.36
C SER A 201 -31.64 9.77 6.62
N ARG A 202 -31.13 10.98 6.39
CA ARG A 202 -29.79 11.34 6.84
C ARG A 202 -29.84 11.62 8.34
N THR A 203 -29.18 10.77 9.12
CA THR A 203 -29.06 10.96 10.58
C THR A 203 -27.82 11.77 10.93
N ASP A 204 -27.78 12.34 12.13
CA ASP A 204 -26.60 13.06 12.64
C ASP A 204 -25.34 12.19 12.65
N ALA A 205 -25.49 10.88 12.91
CA ALA A 205 -24.38 9.93 12.85
C ALA A 205 -23.81 9.80 11.43
N ILE A 206 -24.66 9.81 10.40
CA ILE A 206 -24.23 9.79 9.00
C ILE A 206 -23.54 11.12 8.65
N ALA A 207 -24.12 12.24 9.10
CA ALA A 207 -23.54 13.56 8.87
C ALA A 207 -22.15 13.70 9.53
N ALA A 208 -21.97 13.17 10.74
CA ALA A 208 -20.70 13.17 11.45
C ALA A 208 -19.63 12.34 10.73
N VAL A 209 -20.00 11.19 10.15
CA VAL A 209 -19.06 10.38 9.35
C VAL A 209 -18.70 11.11 8.06
N GLN A 210 -19.67 11.70 7.36
CA GLN A 210 -19.42 12.46 6.12
C GLN A 210 -18.53 13.69 6.28
N ALA A 211 -18.37 14.19 7.51
CA ALA A 211 -17.44 15.27 7.83
C ALA A 211 -15.99 14.77 8.04
N GLN A 212 -15.77 13.45 8.11
CA GLN A 212 -14.43 12.88 8.25
C GLN A 212 -13.75 12.73 6.89
N PRO A 213 -12.42 12.90 6.82
CA PRO A 213 -11.70 12.77 5.57
C PRO A 213 -11.56 11.32 5.09
N CYS A 214 -11.38 11.24 3.77
CA CYS A 214 -10.56 10.27 3.05
C CYS A 214 -9.33 9.73 3.79
N PRO A 215 -9.12 8.43 4.10
CA PRO A 215 -7.72 7.98 4.24
C PRO A 215 -6.99 8.27 2.92
N ALA A 216 -5.81 8.86 2.96
CA ALA A 216 -5.07 9.20 1.73
C ALA A 216 -4.81 7.96 0.85
N ALA A 217 -4.59 6.82 1.49
CA ALA A 217 -4.23 5.56 0.86
C ALA A 217 -4.56 4.39 1.78
N ALA A 218 -4.65 3.19 1.21
CA ALA A 218 -4.72 1.96 1.99
C ALA A 218 -3.41 1.70 2.78
N PRO A 219 -3.48 1.19 4.02
CA PRO A 219 -2.30 1.05 4.87
C PRO A 219 -1.28 0.08 4.28
N LEU A 220 -0.01 0.52 4.24
CA LEU A 220 1.14 -0.27 3.79
C LEU A 220 1.67 -1.18 4.92
N PRO A 221 2.31 -2.31 4.58
CA PRO A 221 3.05 -3.13 5.54
C PRO A 221 4.12 -2.34 6.29
N TRP A 222 4.38 -2.70 7.55
CA TRP A 222 5.32 -1.98 8.41
C TRP A 222 6.74 -1.91 7.84
N ASP A 223 7.19 -2.96 7.15
CA ASP A 223 8.53 -3.05 6.60
C ASP A 223 8.73 -2.11 5.42
N VAL A 224 7.70 -1.94 4.59
CA VAL A 224 7.66 -0.97 3.47
C VAL A 224 7.70 0.46 4.02
N VAL A 225 6.91 0.72 5.07
CA VAL A 225 6.92 2.04 5.73
C VAL A 225 8.29 2.35 6.31
N LEU A 226 8.92 1.37 6.97
CA LEU A 226 10.25 1.52 7.56
C LEU A 226 11.34 1.71 6.49
N ARG A 227 11.36 0.90 5.43
CA ARG A 227 12.30 1.07 4.31
C ARG A 227 12.20 2.45 3.68
N GLY A 228 10.98 2.94 3.45
CA GLY A 228 10.79 4.27 2.89
C GLY A 228 11.11 5.40 3.87
N TRP A 229 10.94 5.23 5.19
CA TRP A 229 11.41 6.21 6.19
C TRP A 229 12.94 6.28 6.24
N LEU A 230 13.60 5.13 6.11
CA LEU A 230 15.06 5.02 6.06
C LEU A 230 15.66 5.36 4.69
N GLY A 231 14.84 5.62 3.66
CA GLY A 231 15.32 5.91 2.31
C GLY A 231 16.09 4.74 1.67
N LEU A 232 15.73 3.50 2.01
CA LEU A 232 16.47 2.31 1.55
C LEU A 232 16.16 1.92 0.11
N VAL A 233 14.98 2.25 -0.41
CA VAL A 233 14.58 1.97 -1.79
C VAL A 233 14.76 3.24 -2.61
N LEU A 234 15.59 3.15 -3.64
CA LEU A 234 15.95 4.26 -4.51
C LEU A 234 15.59 3.93 -5.95
N GLU A 235 15.27 4.97 -6.72
CA GLU A 235 15.18 4.88 -8.17
C GLU A 235 16.58 4.87 -8.77
N ARG A 236 16.83 4.00 -9.74
CA ARG A 236 18.03 4.04 -10.57
C ARG A 236 17.79 5.02 -11.71
N ASP A 237 18.29 6.25 -11.57
CA ASP A 237 18.23 7.25 -12.63
C ASP A 237 19.31 6.95 -13.69
N GLU A 238 18.91 6.32 -14.80
CA GLU A 238 19.83 6.06 -15.92
C GLU A 238 20.42 7.33 -16.53
N ARG A 239 19.87 8.52 -16.23
CA ARG A 239 20.39 9.82 -16.70
C ARG A 239 21.47 10.42 -15.79
N ALA A 240 21.74 9.81 -14.64
CA ALA A 240 22.73 10.27 -13.67
C ALA A 240 24.08 9.53 -13.76
N LEU A 241 24.37 8.85 -14.87
CA LEU A 241 25.73 8.41 -15.19
C LEU A 241 26.45 9.53 -15.95
N PRO A 242 27.35 10.31 -15.32
CA PRO A 242 28.35 11.02 -16.10
C PRO A 242 29.26 9.98 -16.76
N LEU A 243 29.47 10.19 -18.06
CA LEU A 243 30.52 9.60 -18.89
C LEU A 243 31.76 9.21 -18.08
N SER A 244 32.14 7.94 -18.13
CA SER A 244 33.57 7.58 -18.04
C SER A 244 33.86 6.53 -19.11
N SER A 245 34.49 7.07 -20.17
CA SER A 245 35.49 6.50 -21.09
C SER A 245 35.64 4.98 -21.20
#